data_AF-A0A952V5F2-F1
#
_entry.id   AF-A0A952V5F2-F1
#
_cell.length_a   1.000
_cell.length_b   1.000
_cell.length_c   1.000
_cell.angle_alpha   90.00
_cell.angle_beta   90.00
_cell.angle_gamma   90.00
#
_symmetry.space_group_name_H-M   'P 1'
#
loop_
_entity.id
_entity.type
_entity.pdbx_description
1 polymer ?
#
loop_
_entity_poly.entity_id
_entity_poly.type
_entity_poly.pdbx_seq_one_letter_code
_entity_poly.pdbx_strand_id
1 'polypeptide(L)'
;ASNLKKRAFVVILTDVVDKDSSRELINSLRLLRPRHLPLVATIGDRDLNAMVSTRPEEIREVFLQSAAEEIIHQRESALRLVESLGGLALDVTTQTLGPRLLESYLRVKERGMI
;
A
#
# COMPACT_ATOMS: atom_id res chain seq x y z
N ALA A 1 -12.52 -0.51 -15.79
CA ALA A 1 -11.22 -1.02 -16.29
C ALA A 1 -11.32 -2.29 -17.16
N SER A 2 -12.48 -2.96 -17.28
CA SER A 2 -12.57 -4.31 -17.90
C SER A 2 -12.52 -4.37 -19.44
N ASN A 3 -12.33 -3.26 -20.15
CA ASN A 3 -12.32 -3.21 -21.62
C ASN A 3 -10.93 -3.27 -22.27
N LEU A 4 -9.85 -3.43 -21.51
CA LEU A 4 -8.49 -3.58 -22.05
C LEU A 4 -8.27 -5.00 -22.59
N LYS A 5 -8.00 -5.11 -23.91
CA LYS A 5 -7.77 -6.41 -24.57
C LYS A 5 -6.41 -7.05 -24.25
N LYS A 6 -5.39 -6.27 -23.85
CA LYS A 6 -4.06 -6.77 -23.44
C LYS A 6 -3.94 -6.83 -21.92
N ARG A 7 -3.06 -7.69 -21.40
CA ARG A 7 -2.68 -7.67 -19.97
C ARG A 7 -2.07 -6.31 -19.65
N ALA A 8 -2.33 -5.81 -18.45
CA ALA A 8 -1.87 -4.49 -18.03
C ALA A 8 -1.39 -4.55 -16.58
N PHE A 9 -0.37 -3.74 -16.29
CA PHE A 9 0.06 -3.44 -14.93
C PHE A 9 -0.74 -2.23 -14.44
N VAL A 10 -1.63 -2.45 -13.48
CA VAL A 10 -2.55 -1.40 -13.01
C VAL A 10 -2.03 -0.88 -11.68
N VAL A 11 -1.51 0.34 -11.69
CA VAL A 11 -1.01 1.01 -10.47
C VAL A 11 -2.13 1.87 -9.88
N ILE A 12 -2.41 1.67 -8.59
CA ILE A 12 -3.41 2.41 -7.83
C ILE A 12 -2.67 3.15 -6.73
N LEU A 13 -2.68 4.48 -6.79
CA LEU A 13 -2.14 5.34 -5.76
C LEU A 13 -3.26 5.74 -4.81
N THR A 14 -3.14 5.39 -3.55
CA THR A 14 -4.18 5.64 -2.54
C THR A 14 -3.58 5.72 -1.15
N ASP A 15 -4.13 6.60 -0.33
CA ASP A 15 -3.84 6.62 1.11
C ASP A 15 -4.65 5.51 1.79
N VAL A 16 -4.07 4.31 1.85
CA VAL A 16 -4.65 3.16 2.56
C VAL A 16 -4.39 3.37 4.05
N VAL A 17 -5.43 3.80 4.77
CA VAL A 17 -5.36 4.02 6.21
C VAL A 17 -5.67 2.73 6.97
N ASP A 18 -6.73 2.02 6.59
CA ASP A 18 -7.15 0.79 7.24
C ASP A 18 -7.92 -0.16 6.29
N LYS A 19 -8.13 -1.40 6.75
CA LYS A 19 -8.76 -2.48 5.99
C LYS A 19 -10.24 -2.21 5.68
N ASP A 20 -10.98 -1.59 6.58
CA ASP A 20 -12.43 -1.41 6.45
C ASP A 20 -12.74 -0.27 5.49
N SER A 21 -12.05 0.86 5.64
CA SER A 21 -12.13 2.00 4.71
C SER A 21 -11.70 1.62 3.29
N SER A 22 -10.69 0.74 3.18
CA SER A 22 -10.16 0.31 1.88
C SER A 22 -10.86 -0.91 1.30
N ARG A 23 -11.89 -1.45 1.97
CA ARG A 23 -12.48 -2.75 1.66
C ARG A 23 -13.06 -2.82 0.24
N GLU A 24 -13.72 -1.75 -0.21
CA GLU A 24 -14.28 -1.70 -1.56
C GLU A 24 -13.19 -1.68 -2.64
N LEU A 25 -12.11 -0.94 -2.41
CA LEU A 25 -10.95 -0.92 -3.28
C LEU A 25 -10.33 -2.31 -3.37
N ILE A 26 -10.06 -2.92 -2.21
CA ILE A 26 -9.47 -4.25 -2.07
C ILE A 26 -10.34 -5.31 -2.75
N ASN A 27 -11.67 -5.25 -2.58
CA ASN A 27 -12.61 -6.15 -3.25
C ASN A 27 -12.59 -5.97 -4.76
N SER A 28 -12.45 -4.73 -5.23
CA SER A 28 -12.37 -4.41 -6.66
C SER A 28 -11.09 -4.94 -7.32
N LEU A 29 -10.01 -5.18 -6.55
CA LEU A 29 -8.79 -5.80 -7.07
C LEU A 29 -9.04 -7.21 -7.63
N ARG A 30 -10.03 -7.93 -7.08
CA ARG A 30 -10.43 -9.25 -7.58
C ARG A 30 -10.97 -9.19 -9.02
N LEU A 31 -11.54 -8.05 -9.42
CA LEU A 31 -12.05 -7.84 -10.78
C LEU A 31 -10.93 -7.63 -11.80
N LEU A 32 -9.74 -7.22 -11.36
CA LEU A 32 -8.57 -7.04 -12.21
C LEU A 32 -7.88 -8.38 -12.48
N ARG A 33 -7.88 -9.27 -11.50
CA ARG A 33 -7.32 -10.62 -11.63
C ARG A 33 -8.29 -11.55 -12.39
N PRO A 34 -7.78 -12.59 -13.07
CA PRO A 34 -6.37 -12.91 -13.27
C PRO A 34 -5.71 -12.14 -14.43
N ARG A 35 -6.47 -11.33 -15.18
CA ARG A 35 -6.02 -10.72 -16.44
C ARG A 35 -4.96 -9.63 -16.26
N HIS A 36 -5.17 -8.77 -15.27
CA HIS A 36 -4.31 -7.66 -14.95
C HIS A 36 -3.59 -7.92 -13.63
N LEU A 37 -2.43 -7.31 -13.47
CA LEU A 37 -1.68 -7.34 -12.23
C LEU A 37 -1.86 -5.98 -11.52
N PRO A 38 -2.69 -5.90 -10.47
CA PRO A 38 -2.81 -4.69 -9.69
C PRO A 38 -1.61 -4.49 -8.75
N LEU A 39 -1.15 -3.25 -8.65
CA LEU A 39 -0.22 -2.76 -7.64
C LEU A 39 -0.92 -1.65 -6.85
N VAL A 40 -1.07 -1.81 -5.55
CA VAL A 40 -1.51 -0.75 -4.65
C VAL A 40 -0.26 -0.09 -4.07
N ALA A 41 -0.11 1.21 -4.27
CA ALA A 41 0.96 2.01 -3.70
C ALA A 41 0.35 3.06 -2.77
N THR A 42 0.79 3.03 -1.51
CA THR A 42 0.46 4.04 -0.49
C THR A 42 1.67 4.91 -0.21
N ILE A 43 1.39 6.17 0.15
CA ILE A 43 2.43 7.11 0.54
C ILE A 43 2.42 7.19 2.06
N GLY A 44 3.42 6.57 2.69
CA GLY A 44 3.59 6.56 4.12
C GLY A 44 3.92 7.95 4.66
N ASP A 45 3.35 8.24 5.84
CA ASP A 45 3.60 9.47 6.59
C ASP A 45 4.90 9.34 7.39
N ARG A 46 5.88 10.21 7.08
CA ARG A 46 7.16 10.23 7.79
C ARG A 46 7.04 10.74 9.21
N ASP A 47 6.09 11.63 9.45
CA ASP A 47 5.89 12.23 10.76
C ASP A 47 5.34 11.19 11.73
N LEU A 48 4.47 10.31 11.24
CA LEU A 48 3.94 9.18 12.01
C LEU A 48 5.04 8.20 12.44
N ASN A 49 5.95 7.84 11.53
CA ASN A 49 7.10 6.99 11.85
C ASN A 49 8.08 7.67 12.82
N ALA A 50 8.29 8.98 12.68
CA ALA A 50 9.13 9.76 13.59
C ALA A 50 8.54 9.85 14.99
N MET A 51 7.22 10.04 15.10
CA MET A 51 6.50 10.02 16.38
C MET A 51 6.65 8.68 17.10
N VAL A 52 6.53 7.56 16.40
CA VAL A 52 6.70 6.22 17.00
C VAL A 52 8.14 5.94 17.44
N SER A 53 9.12 6.55 16.78
CA SER A 53 10.54 6.36 17.08
C SER A 53 11.07 7.26 18.21
N THR A 54 10.30 8.27 18.62
CA THR A 54 10.72 9.25 19.63
C THR A 54 10.27 8.80 21.02
N ARG A 55 11.13 8.96 22.03
CA ARG A 55 10.76 8.64 23.41
C ARG A 55 9.80 9.73 23.93
N PRO A 56 8.59 9.37 24.40
CA PRO A 56 7.66 10.34 24.96
C PRO A 56 8.17 10.85 26.31
N GLU A 57 8.04 12.15 26.52
CA GLU A 57 8.35 12.86 27.77
C GLU A 57 7.09 13.05 28.64
N GLU A 58 5.91 13.10 28.01
CA GLU A 58 4.62 13.29 28.69
C GLU A 58 3.63 12.15 28.44
N ILE A 59 2.70 11.94 29.37
CA ILE A 59 1.61 10.94 29.26
C ILE A 59 0.79 11.15 27.98
N ARG A 60 0.53 12.40 27.59
CA ARG A 60 -0.19 12.72 26.35
C ARG A 60 0.51 12.16 25.11
N GLU A 61 1.84 12.20 25.10
CA GLU A 61 2.66 11.72 23.99
C GLU A 61 2.62 10.19 23.90
N VAL A 62 2.54 9.49 25.05
CA VAL A 62 2.33 8.03 25.07
C VAL A 62 1.04 7.64 24.36
N PHE A 63 -0.06 8.36 24.62
CA PHE A 63 -1.34 8.11 23.94
C PHE A 63 -1.26 8.41 22.44
N LEU A 64 -0.59 9.50 22.04
CA LEU A 64 -0.38 9.82 20.63
C LEU A 64 0.47 8.77 19.92
N GLN A 65 1.53 8.30 20.57
CA GLN A 65 2.40 7.25 20.06
C GLN A 65 1.63 5.95 19.85
N SER A 66 0.82 5.54 20.83
CA SER A 66 -0.01 4.33 20.72
C SER A 66 -1.03 4.43 19.58
N ALA A 67 -1.66 5.59 19.38
CA ALA A 67 -2.57 5.80 18.25
C ALA A 67 -1.83 5.76 16.90
N ALA A 68 -0.62 6.33 16.83
CA ALA A 68 0.22 6.28 15.64
C ALA A 68 0.65 4.84 15.29
N GLU A 69 1.05 4.04 16.29
CA GLU A 69 1.35 2.61 16.12
C GLU A 69 0.15 1.82 15.60
N GLU A 70 -1.05 2.10 16.11
CA GLU A 70 -2.28 1.45 15.65
C GLU A 70 -2.54 1.74 14.17
N ILE A 71 -2.41 2.99 13.74
CA ILE A 71 -2.59 3.38 12.33
C ILE A 71 -1.56 2.66 11.43
N ILE A 72 -0.30 2.60 11.85
CA ILE A 72 0.75 1.88 11.10
C ILE A 72 0.38 0.40 10.97
N HIS A 73 -0.05 -0.24 12.07
CA HIS A 73 -0.44 -1.65 12.06
C HIS A 73 -1.68 -1.93 11.17
N GLN A 74 -2.67 -1.04 11.20
CA GLN A 74 -3.88 -1.15 10.36
C GLN A 74 -3.52 -1.04 8.87
N ARG A 75 -2.63 -0.11 8.52
CA ARG A 75 -2.10 0.04 7.16
C ARG A 75 -1.37 -1.22 6.69
N GLU A 76 -0.42 -1.72 7.47
CA GLU A 76 0.30 -2.95 7.13
C GLU A 76 -0.64 -4.13 6.92
N SER A 77 -1.68 -4.24 7.74
CA SER A 77 -2.70 -5.29 7.65
C SER A 77 -3.50 -5.17 6.35
N ALA A 78 -3.85 -3.97 5.92
CA ALA A 78 -4.54 -3.72 4.67
C ALA A 78 -3.65 -4.04 3.45
N LEU A 79 -2.37 -3.69 3.47
CA LEU A 79 -1.41 -4.02 2.41
C LEU A 79 -1.18 -5.53 2.31
N ARG A 80 -1.04 -6.24 3.45
CA ARG A 80 -0.97 -7.71 3.47
C ARG A 80 -2.23 -8.36 2.88
N LEU A 81 -3.40 -7.76 3.09
CA LEU A 81 -4.64 -8.25 2.47
C LEU A 81 -4.58 -8.10 0.94
N VAL A 82 -4.07 -6.99 0.40
CA VAL A 82 -3.85 -6.83 -1.05
C VAL A 82 -2.99 -7.96 -1.62
N GLU A 83 -1.88 -8.27 -0.96
CA GLU A 83 -0.97 -9.35 -1.37
C GLU A 83 -1.65 -10.72 -1.32
N SER A 84 -2.43 -11.00 -0.28
CA SER A 84 -3.16 -12.26 -0.13
C SER A 84 -4.21 -12.49 -1.25
N LEU A 85 -4.70 -11.40 -1.87
CA LEU A 85 -5.61 -11.44 -3.02
C LEU A 85 -4.88 -11.52 -4.37
N GLY A 86 -3.55 -11.65 -4.33
CA GLY A 86 -2.70 -11.78 -5.51
C GLY A 86 -2.43 -10.45 -6.23
N GLY A 87 -2.63 -9.32 -5.55
CA GLY A 87 -2.07 -8.04 -5.96
C GLY A 87 -0.65 -7.84 -5.43
N LEU A 88 -0.03 -6.73 -5.81
CA LEU A 88 1.23 -6.26 -5.21
C LEU A 88 0.94 -5.03 -4.35
N ALA A 89 1.72 -4.83 -3.29
CA ALA A 89 1.62 -3.68 -2.41
C ALA A 89 2.96 -2.96 -2.27
N LEU A 90 2.92 -1.62 -2.16
CA LEU A 90 4.07 -0.78 -1.82
C LEU A 90 3.66 0.25 -0.77
N ASP A 91 4.42 0.32 0.31
CA ASP A 91 4.44 1.47 1.21
C ASP A 91 5.74 2.24 0.97
N VAL A 92 5.62 3.50 0.58
CA VAL A 92 6.73 4.33 0.13
C VAL A 92 6.56 5.76 0.61
N THR A 93 7.65 6.50 0.73
CA THR A 93 7.57 7.96 0.86
C THR A 93 7.37 8.64 -0.50
N THR A 94 6.97 9.91 -0.50
CA THR A 94 6.87 10.74 -1.72
C THR A 94 8.16 10.73 -2.55
N GLN A 95 9.33 10.70 -1.88
CA GLN A 95 10.64 10.71 -2.53
C GLN A 95 11.00 9.36 -3.15
N THR A 96 10.54 8.27 -2.55
CA THR A 96 10.86 6.90 -3.00
C THR A 96 9.83 6.33 -3.97
N LEU A 97 8.66 6.97 -4.12
CA LEU A 97 7.55 6.48 -4.95
C LEU A 97 7.99 6.17 -6.38
N GLY A 98 8.58 7.13 -7.09
CA GLY A 98 9.01 6.98 -8.48
C GLY A 98 9.99 5.81 -8.67
N PRO A 99 11.14 5.81 -7.98
CA PRO A 99 12.12 4.72 -8.07
C PRO A 99 11.53 3.33 -7.75
N ARG A 100 10.71 3.22 -6.70
CA ARG A 100 10.14 1.93 -6.27
C ARG A 100 9.04 1.42 -7.20
N LEU A 101 8.25 2.32 -7.81
CA LEU A 101 7.31 1.96 -8.87
C LEU A 101 8.03 1.43 -10.10
N LEU A 102 9.11 2.09 -10.53
CA LEU A 102 9.93 1.63 -11.65
C LEU A 102 10.54 0.26 -11.38
N GLU A 103 11.15 0.07 -10.21
CA GLU A 103 11.72 -1.22 -9.80
C GLU A 103 10.67 -2.33 -9.82
N SER A 104 9.47 -2.04 -9.30
CA SER A 104 8.35 -2.99 -9.29
C SER A 104 7.89 -3.34 -10.71
N TYR A 105 7.78 -2.34 -11.59
CA TYR A 105 7.44 -2.57 -12.99
C TYR A 105 8.49 -3.45 -13.70
N LEU A 106 9.78 -3.16 -13.53
CA LEU A 106 10.85 -3.94 -14.14
C LEU A 106 10.83 -5.38 -13.65
N ARG A 107 10.69 -5.58 -12.33
CA ARG A 107 10.57 -6.91 -11.72
C ARG A 107 9.38 -7.70 -12.27
N VAL A 108 8.24 -7.05 -12.44
CA VAL A 108 7.03 -7.65 -13.02
C VAL A 108 7.24 -8.04 -14.48
N LYS A 109 7.89 -7.16 -15.26
CA LYS A 109 8.21 -7.39 -16.67
C LYS A 109 9.20 -8.54 -16.85
N GLU A 110 10.27 -8.57 -16.07
CA GLU A 110 11.30 -9.63 -16.11
C GLU A 110 10.74 -11.01 -15.78
N ARG A 111 9.73 -11.08 -14.91
CA ARG A 111 9.06 -12.33 -14.51
C ARG A 111 7.97 -12.78 -15.49
N GLY A 112 7.75 -12.06 -16.60
CA GLY A 112 6.70 -12.39 -17.58
C GLY A 112 5.27 -12.31 -17.03
N MET A 113 5.05 -11.50 -15.99
CA MET A 113 3.75 -11.38 -15.33
C MET A 113 2.78 -10.43 -16.06
N ILE A 114 3.27 -9.63 -17.00
CA ILE A 114 2.52 -8.74 -17.90
C ILE A 114 3.04 -8.89 -19.32
#